data_AF-A0A1D4QC35-F1
#
_entry.id   AF-A0A1D4QC35-F1
#
_cell.length_a   1.000
_cell.length_b   1.000
_cell.length_c   1.000
_cell.angle_alpha   90.00
_cell.angle_beta   90.00
_cell.angle_gamma   90.00
#
_symmetry.space_group_name_H-M   'P 1'
#
loop_
_entity.id
_entity.type
_entity.pdbx_description
1 polymer ?
#
loop_
_entity_poly.entity_id
_entity_poly.type
_entity_poly.pdbx_seq_one_letter_code
_entity_poly.pdbx_strand_id
1 'polypeptide(L)'
;MRYAERTQVYRQASLIRRMIVLLRGALLKRRVQTRVNSASSLSVTDNLMELNKINKLVHYNVVSRLSKETTKDNTLEVGMVCDGYLMRIENLTPSNFFNSASEDTITKIKLNALREQRRILRELIDTDEVSEGTALKLREAINYDEMVIVDSMT
;
A
#
# COMPACT_ATOMS: atom_id res chain seq x y z
N MET A 1 39.03 -10.17 19.13
CA MET A 1 39.41 -10.70 20.47
C MET A 1 38.25 -10.78 21.49
N ARG A 2 37.16 -10.00 21.38
CA ARG A 2 36.03 -9.99 22.35
C ARG A 2 35.19 -11.28 22.49
N TYR A 3 35.18 -12.18 21.49
CA TYR A 3 34.43 -13.44 21.56
C TYR A 3 35.17 -14.53 22.33
N ALA A 4 36.51 -14.62 22.16
CA ALA A 4 37.34 -15.63 22.81
C ALA A 4 37.37 -15.46 24.34
N GLU A 5 37.44 -14.22 24.83
CA GLU A 5 37.39 -13.89 26.26
C GLU A 5 36.08 -14.30 26.91
N ARG A 6 34.93 -14.13 26.23
CA ARG A 6 33.61 -14.52 26.78
C ARG A 6 33.47 -16.02 26.97
N THR A 7 34.06 -16.84 26.09
CA THR A 7 34.08 -18.31 26.21
C THR A 7 34.95 -18.80 27.38
N GLN A 8 36.09 -18.16 27.64
CA GLN A 8 36.97 -18.55 28.76
C GLN A 8 36.35 -18.19 30.13
N VAL A 9 35.70 -17.03 30.23
CA VAL A 9 34.97 -16.61 31.45
C VAL A 9 33.80 -17.55 31.75
N TYR A 10 33.14 -18.10 30.73
CA TYR A 10 32.07 -19.10 30.92
C TYR A 10 32.60 -20.45 31.44
N ARG A 11 33.82 -20.83 31.02
CA ARG A 11 34.48 -22.07 31.43
C ARG A 11 34.98 -22.01 32.89
N GLN A 12 35.40 -20.83 33.36
CA GLN A 12 35.83 -20.61 34.76
C GLN A 12 34.69 -20.20 35.72
N ALA A 13 33.49 -19.90 35.21
CA ALA A 13 32.36 -19.52 36.05
C ALA A 13 31.79 -20.69 36.86
N SER A 14 31.38 -20.41 38.10
CA SER A 14 30.66 -21.37 38.96
C SER A 14 29.37 -21.86 38.29
N LEU A 15 28.96 -23.10 38.60
CA LEU A 15 27.77 -23.74 38.04
C LEU A 15 26.51 -22.85 38.16
N ILE A 16 26.39 -22.10 39.25
CA ILE A 16 25.29 -21.16 39.51
C ILE A 16 25.25 -20.03 38.47
N ARG A 17 26.40 -19.44 38.12
CA ARG A 17 26.46 -18.39 37.09
C ARG A 17 26.08 -18.92 35.71
N ARG A 18 26.44 -20.16 35.38
CA ARG A 18 26.02 -20.80 34.12
C ARG A 18 24.51 -20.98 34.05
N MET A 19 23.90 -21.43 35.15
CA MET A 19 22.43 -21.56 35.24
C MET A 19 21.71 -20.23 35.09
N ILE A 20 22.21 -19.15 35.70
CA ILE A 20 21.63 -17.80 35.56
C ILE A 20 21.71 -17.31 34.11
N VAL A 21 22.83 -17.53 33.42
CA VAL A 21 22.98 -17.12 32.03
C VAL A 21 22.05 -17.92 31.10
N LEU A 22 21.90 -19.23 31.34
CA LEU A 22 20.94 -20.06 30.61
C LEU A 22 19.50 -19.59 30.82
N LEU A 23 19.11 -19.29 32.07
CA LEU A 23 17.79 -18.75 32.40
C LEU A 23 17.54 -17.40 31.73
N ARG A 24 18.51 -16.48 31.79
CA ARG A 24 18.43 -15.17 31.12
C ARG A 24 18.33 -15.32 29.60
N GLY A 25 19.08 -16.25 29.02
CA GLY A 25 19.01 -16.59 27.59
C GLY A 25 17.65 -17.17 27.20
N ALA A 26 17.09 -18.06 28.02
CA ALA A 26 15.76 -18.63 27.80
C ALA A 26 14.65 -17.57 27.91
N LEU A 27 14.73 -16.68 28.90
CA LEU A 27 13.80 -15.55 29.05
C LEU A 27 13.90 -14.58 27.86
N LEU A 28 15.12 -14.29 27.38
CA LEU A 28 15.34 -13.46 26.20
C LEU A 28 14.75 -14.12 24.95
N LYS A 29 15.02 -15.42 24.75
CA LYS A 29 14.46 -16.21 23.63
C LYS A 29 12.93 -16.20 23.65
N ARG A 30 12.32 -16.36 24.83
CA ARG A 30 10.87 -16.30 25.01
C ARG A 30 10.31 -14.92 24.70
N ARG A 31 10.97 -13.83 25.14
CA ARG A 31 10.57 -12.45 24.79
C ARG A 31 10.68 -12.16 23.29
N VAL A 32 11.72 -12.67 22.64
CA VAL A 32 11.91 -12.52 21.19
C VAL A 32 10.83 -13.29 20.42
N GLN A 33 10.54 -14.55 20.81
CA GLN A 33 9.43 -15.31 20.21
C GLN A 33 8.08 -14.62 20.38
N THR A 34 7.79 -14.05 21.55
CA THR A 34 6.53 -13.30 21.74
C THR A 34 6.47 -12.03 20.87
N ARG A 35 7.58 -11.30 20.70
CA ARG A 35 7.60 -10.11 19.82
C ARG A 35 7.43 -10.47 18.34
N VAL A 36 8.05 -11.55 17.88
CA VAL A 36 7.89 -12.04 16.50
C VAL A 36 6.45 -12.49 16.26
N ASN A 37 5.80 -13.12 17.24
CA ASN A 37 4.38 -13.47 17.17
C ASN A 37 3.41 -12.28 17.29
N SER A 38 3.86 -11.10 17.73
CA SER A 38 3.06 -9.85 17.67
C SER A 38 3.20 -9.14 16.31
N ALA A 39 4.25 -9.47 15.55
CA ALA A 39 4.49 -8.99 14.20
C ALA A 39 4.05 -10.01 13.11
N SER A 40 3.33 -11.07 13.50
CA SER A 40 2.82 -12.08 12.58
C SER A 40 1.62 -11.54 11.78
N SER A 41 1.41 -12.08 10.59
CA SER A 41 0.38 -11.66 9.62
C SER A 41 -1.02 -11.49 10.19
N LEU A 42 -1.35 -12.20 11.28
CA LEU A 42 -2.63 -12.11 11.97
C LEU A 42 -2.86 -10.73 12.63
N SER A 43 -1.83 -10.10 13.21
CA SER A 43 -1.97 -8.75 13.76
C SER A 43 -2.07 -7.69 12.67
N VAL A 44 -1.46 -7.93 11.50
CA VAL A 44 -1.56 -7.04 10.34
C VAL A 44 -2.95 -7.14 9.71
N THR A 45 -3.52 -8.33 9.56
CA THR A 45 -4.91 -8.51 9.07
C THR A 45 -5.92 -7.89 10.01
N ASP A 46 -5.76 -8.07 11.31
CA ASP A 46 -6.66 -7.49 12.31
C ASP A 46 -6.60 -5.96 12.29
N ASN A 47 -5.39 -5.39 12.22
CA ASN A 47 -5.20 -3.95 12.05
C ASN A 47 -5.84 -3.44 10.73
N LEU A 48 -5.66 -4.14 9.62
CA LEU A 48 -6.26 -3.75 8.34
C LEU A 48 -7.79 -3.83 8.37
N MET A 49 -8.34 -4.79 9.11
CA MET A 49 -9.78 -4.95 9.29
C MET A 49 -10.37 -3.84 10.16
N GLU A 50 -9.64 -3.41 11.20
CA GLU A 50 -9.98 -2.21 11.98
C GLU A 50 -9.86 -0.93 11.15
N LEU A 51 -8.79 -0.77 10.37
CA LEU A 51 -8.62 0.37 9.46
C LEU A 51 -9.74 0.43 8.41
N ASN A 52 -10.17 -0.71 7.87
CA ASN A 52 -11.30 -0.77 6.94
C ASN A 52 -12.61 -0.29 7.59
N LYS A 53 -12.89 -0.71 8.84
CA LYS A 53 -14.06 -0.22 9.59
C LYS A 53 -14.01 1.30 9.79
N ILE A 54 -12.86 1.84 10.20
CA ILE A 54 -12.66 3.28 10.37
C ILE A 54 -12.86 4.00 9.05
N ASN A 55 -12.28 3.50 7.95
CA ASN A 55 -12.40 4.09 6.62
C ASN A 55 -13.85 4.13 6.12
N LYS A 56 -14.64 3.05 6.32
CA LYS A 56 -16.06 3.04 5.97
C LYS A 56 -16.84 4.11 6.74
N LEU A 57 -16.53 4.29 8.03
CA LEU A 57 -17.15 5.33 8.85
C LEU A 57 -16.77 6.73 8.38
N VAL A 58 -15.51 6.96 8.01
CA VAL A 58 -15.05 8.23 7.44
C VAL A 58 -15.73 8.50 6.10
N HIS A 59 -15.81 7.51 5.20
CA HIS A 59 -16.51 7.63 3.92
C HIS A 59 -17.95 8.06 4.09
N TYR A 60 -18.69 7.37 4.95
CA TYR A 60 -20.08 7.69 5.22
C TYR A 60 -20.24 9.14 5.69
N ASN A 61 -19.37 9.58 6.61
CA ASN A 61 -19.40 10.96 7.11
C ASN A 61 -19.05 12.00 6.04
N VAL A 62 -18.09 11.70 5.16
CA VAL A 62 -17.68 12.58 4.05
C VAL A 62 -18.82 12.68 3.03
N VAL A 63 -19.35 11.56 2.55
CA VAL A 63 -20.47 11.53 1.59
C VAL A 63 -21.71 12.20 2.19
N SER A 64 -22.02 11.93 3.46
CA SER A 64 -23.17 12.55 4.14
C SER A 64 -23.04 14.07 4.26
N ARG A 65 -21.82 14.60 4.44
CA ARG A 65 -21.58 16.06 4.45
C ARG A 65 -21.64 16.65 3.05
N LEU A 66 -20.93 16.04 2.09
CA LEU A 66 -20.92 16.50 0.70
C LEU A 66 -22.33 16.50 0.09
N SER A 67 -23.15 15.49 0.42
CA SER A 67 -24.55 15.43 0.00
C SER A 67 -25.39 16.60 0.52
N LYS A 68 -25.08 17.15 1.70
CA LYS A 68 -25.78 18.32 2.26
C LYS A 68 -25.32 19.63 1.61
N GLU A 69 -24.08 19.66 1.12
CA GLU A 69 -23.48 20.81 0.43
C GLU A 69 -23.63 20.72 -1.10
N THR A 70 -24.33 19.70 -1.59
CA THR A 70 -24.57 19.48 -3.03
C THR A 70 -25.63 20.45 -3.54
N THR A 71 -25.28 21.22 -4.56
CA THR A 71 -26.13 22.10 -5.35
C THR A 71 -26.19 21.58 -6.79
N LYS A 72 -27.08 22.12 -7.63
CA LYS A 72 -27.19 21.70 -9.05
C LYS A 72 -25.92 21.94 -9.87
N ASP A 73 -25.10 22.91 -9.47
CA ASP A 73 -23.91 23.31 -10.21
C ASP A 73 -22.67 22.48 -9.84
N ASN A 74 -22.62 21.89 -8.64
CA ASN A 74 -21.46 21.14 -8.12
C ASN A 74 -21.69 19.62 -8.05
N THR A 75 -22.80 19.10 -8.60
CA THR A 75 -23.14 17.67 -8.50
C THR A 75 -22.05 16.77 -9.08
N LEU A 76 -21.43 17.19 -10.19
CA LEU A 76 -20.39 16.42 -10.85
C LEU A 76 -19.10 16.37 -10.02
N GLU A 77 -18.67 17.52 -9.48
CA GLU A 77 -17.47 17.61 -8.64
C GLU A 77 -17.64 16.81 -7.35
N VAL A 78 -18.81 16.90 -6.71
CA VAL A 78 -19.14 16.10 -5.53
C VAL A 78 -19.13 14.60 -5.86
N GLY A 79 -19.64 14.21 -7.03
CA GLY A 79 -19.57 12.83 -7.50
C GLY A 79 -18.12 12.34 -7.65
N MET A 80 -17.28 13.13 -8.32
CA MET A 80 -15.86 12.79 -8.50
C MET A 80 -15.11 12.67 -7.18
N VAL A 81 -15.38 13.55 -6.20
CA VAL A 81 -14.78 13.46 -4.87
C VAL A 81 -15.23 12.21 -4.12
N CYS A 82 -16.54 11.88 -4.18
CA CYS A 82 -17.08 10.67 -3.57
C CYS A 82 -16.45 9.40 -4.16
N ASP A 83 -16.35 9.33 -5.49
CA ASP A 83 -15.75 8.21 -6.22
C ASP A 83 -14.26 8.06 -5.92
N GLY A 84 -13.52 9.18 -5.86
CA GLY A 84 -12.11 9.19 -5.46
C GLY A 84 -11.90 8.67 -4.04
N TYR A 85 -12.80 9.00 -3.10
CA TYR A 85 -12.77 8.45 -1.75
C TYR A 85 -13.12 6.95 -1.72
N LEU A 86 -14.12 6.53 -2.49
CA LEU A 86 -14.52 5.13 -2.59
C LEU A 86 -13.37 4.26 -3.11
N MET A 87 -12.73 4.67 -4.21
CA MET A 87 -11.57 3.97 -4.76
C MET A 87 -10.41 3.82 -3.77
N ARG A 88 -10.11 4.87 -2.99
CA ARG A 88 -9.07 4.80 -1.96
C ARG A 88 -9.40 3.78 -0.89
N ILE A 89 -10.68 3.63 -0.54
CA ILE A 89 -11.11 2.69 0.50
C ILE A 89 -11.14 1.27 -0.02
N GLU A 90 -11.60 1.05 -1.24
CA GLU A 90 -11.55 -0.26 -1.89
C GLU A 90 -10.10 -0.75 -2.02
N ASN A 91 -9.16 0.14 -2.34
CA ASN A 91 -7.73 -0.20 -2.35
C ASN A 91 -7.17 -0.54 -0.96
N LEU A 92 -7.79 -0.08 0.12
CA LEU A 92 -7.35 -0.36 1.49
C LEU A 92 -7.95 -1.66 2.07
N THR A 93 -8.63 -2.46 1.26
CA THR A 93 -9.24 -3.72 1.69
C THR A 93 -8.15 -4.80 1.89
N PRO A 94 -8.22 -5.65 2.94
CA PRO A 94 -7.25 -6.74 3.13
C PRO A 94 -7.10 -7.65 1.90
N SER A 95 -8.17 -7.82 1.13
CA SER A 95 -8.20 -8.59 -0.12
C SER A 95 -7.38 -7.98 -1.26
N ASN A 96 -6.98 -6.71 -1.20
CA ASN A 96 -6.07 -6.08 -2.16
C ASN A 96 -4.62 -6.07 -1.63
N PHE A 97 -4.43 -5.95 -0.30
CA PHE A 97 -3.11 -5.99 0.33
C PHE A 97 -2.43 -7.37 0.31
N PHE A 98 -3.20 -8.46 0.36
CA PHE A 98 -2.66 -9.82 0.44
C PHE A 98 -2.80 -10.63 -0.85
N ASN A 99 -3.26 -10.00 -1.93
CA ASN A 99 -3.67 -10.70 -3.13
C ASN A 99 -2.88 -10.17 -4.32
N SER A 100 -1.65 -10.66 -4.46
CA SER A 100 -0.76 -10.34 -5.59
C SER A 100 -1.39 -10.64 -6.96
N ALA A 101 -2.33 -11.60 -7.02
CA ALA A 101 -3.10 -11.89 -8.23
C ALA A 101 -4.06 -10.74 -8.63
N SER A 102 -4.57 -9.98 -7.66
CA SER A 102 -5.41 -8.80 -7.92
C SER A 102 -4.57 -7.61 -8.39
N GLU A 103 -3.34 -7.50 -7.90
CA GLU A 103 -2.38 -6.48 -8.29
C GLU A 103 -1.99 -6.62 -9.77
N ASP A 104 -1.71 -7.86 -10.23
CA ASP A 104 -1.49 -8.15 -11.65
C ASP A 104 -2.71 -7.82 -12.52
N THR A 105 -3.91 -8.07 -12.01
CA THR A 105 -5.16 -7.84 -12.76
C THR A 105 -5.45 -6.35 -12.89
N ILE A 106 -5.31 -5.58 -11.80
CA ILE A 106 -5.46 -4.13 -11.78
C ILE A 106 -4.38 -3.47 -12.65
N THR A 107 -3.15 -3.98 -12.58
CA THR A 107 -2.04 -3.46 -13.39
C THR A 107 -2.26 -3.68 -14.88
N LYS A 108 -2.77 -4.86 -15.27
CA LYS A 108 -3.22 -5.13 -16.64
C LYS A 108 -4.33 -4.18 -17.08
N ILE A 109 -5.31 -3.90 -16.21
CA ILE A 109 -6.40 -2.95 -16.50
C ILE A 109 -5.83 -1.54 -16.70
N LYS A 110 -4.94 -1.07 -15.82
CA LYS A 110 -4.28 0.25 -15.94
C LYS A 110 -3.45 0.36 -17.23
N LEU A 111 -2.66 -0.66 -17.56
CA LEU A 111 -1.91 -0.70 -18.82
C LEU A 111 -2.83 -0.67 -20.03
N ASN A 112 -3.97 -1.35 -19.98
CA ASN A 112 -4.96 -1.30 -21.06
C ASN A 112 -5.59 0.08 -21.20
N ALA A 113 -5.90 0.75 -20.09
CA ALA A 113 -6.40 2.12 -20.10
C ALA A 113 -5.40 3.11 -20.72
N LEU A 114 -4.10 3.00 -20.41
CA LEU A 114 -3.06 3.84 -21.02
C LEU A 114 -2.94 3.60 -22.53
N ARG A 115 -3.12 2.35 -22.99
CA ARG A 115 -3.17 2.02 -24.43
C ARG A 115 -4.36 2.69 -25.11
N GLU A 116 -5.53 2.68 -24.49
CA GLU A 116 -6.71 3.36 -25.01
C GLU A 116 -6.55 4.88 -25.03
N GLN A 117 -5.97 5.48 -23.98
CA GLN A 117 -5.63 6.91 -23.98
C GLN A 117 -4.69 7.28 -25.13
N ARG A 118 -3.69 6.44 -25.43
CA ARG A 118 -2.80 6.63 -26.57
C ARG A 118 -3.53 6.49 -27.91
N ARG A 119 -4.51 5.59 -28.00
CA ARG A 119 -5.36 5.43 -29.20
C ARG A 119 -6.21 6.68 -29.43
N ILE A 120 -6.92 7.14 -28.40
CA ILE A 120 -7.76 8.34 -28.46
C ILE A 120 -6.90 9.57 -28.78
N LEU A 121 -5.73 9.72 -28.16
CA LEU A 121 -4.83 10.83 -28.47
C LEU A 121 -4.37 10.83 -29.93
N ARG A 122 -4.15 9.65 -30.54
CA ARG A 122 -3.83 9.56 -31.97
C ARG A 122 -5.01 9.98 -32.84
N GLU A 123 -6.21 9.57 -32.48
CA GLU A 123 -7.45 9.94 -33.16
C GLU A 123 -7.69 11.46 -33.09
N LEU A 124 -7.44 12.09 -31.93
CA LEU A 124 -7.53 13.54 -31.73
C LEU A 124 -6.46 14.35 -32.51
N ILE A 125 -5.30 13.75 -32.76
CA ILE A 125 -4.27 14.36 -33.62
C ILE A 125 -4.65 14.23 -35.10
N ASP A 126 -5.18 13.07 -35.51
CA ASP A 126 -5.57 12.80 -36.90
C ASP A 126 -6.79 13.65 -37.34
N THR A 127 -7.65 13.98 -36.39
CA THR A 127 -8.81 14.88 -36.57
C THR A 127 -8.47 16.37 -36.41
N ASP A 128 -7.21 16.71 -36.16
CA ASP A 128 -6.71 18.08 -35.89
C ASP A 128 -7.43 18.80 -34.73
N GLU A 129 -8.07 18.05 -33.84
CA GLU A 129 -8.74 18.58 -32.65
C GLU A 129 -7.72 19.00 -31.56
N VAL A 130 -6.50 18.46 -31.62
CA VAL A 130 -5.42 18.73 -30.65
C VAL A 130 -4.15 19.16 -31.37
N SER A 131 -3.65 20.35 -31.02
CA SER A 131 -2.37 20.85 -31.55
C SER A 131 -1.19 19.94 -31.20
N GLU A 132 -0.20 19.89 -32.09
CA GLU A 132 1.00 19.06 -31.93
C GLU A 132 1.75 19.33 -30.62
N GLY A 133 1.79 20.59 -30.16
CA GLY A 133 2.41 20.97 -28.89
C GLY A 133 1.66 20.44 -27.66
N THR A 134 0.33 20.38 -27.71
CA THR A 134 -0.50 19.78 -26.65
C THR A 134 -0.39 18.25 -26.68
N ALA A 135 -0.36 17.67 -27.88
CA ALA A 135 -0.17 16.25 -28.09
C ALA A 135 1.17 15.74 -27.54
N LEU A 136 2.24 16.52 -27.67
CA LEU A 136 3.55 16.20 -27.10
C LEU A 136 3.47 16.05 -25.58
N LYS A 137 2.89 17.03 -24.89
CA LYS A 137 2.74 17.01 -23.41
C LYS A 137 1.88 15.84 -22.93
N LEU A 138 0.80 15.52 -23.66
CA LEU A 138 -0.05 14.38 -23.34
C LEU A 138 0.67 13.05 -23.55
N ARG A 139 1.51 12.91 -24.59
CA ARG A 139 2.36 11.73 -24.78
C ARG A 139 3.38 11.57 -23.65
N GLU A 140 4.01 12.66 -23.22
CA GLU A 140 4.96 12.64 -22.10
C GLU A 140 4.29 12.21 -20.80
N ALA A 141 3.09 12.74 -20.50
CA ALA A 141 2.32 12.34 -19.33
C ALA A 141 1.94 10.85 -19.36
N ILE A 142 1.40 10.36 -20.48
CA ILE A 142 1.06 8.94 -20.65
C ILE A 142 2.30 8.05 -20.48
N ASN A 143 3.46 8.47 -20.99
CA ASN A 143 4.70 7.71 -20.90
C ASN A 143 5.26 7.70 -19.46
N TYR A 144 5.16 8.82 -18.75
CA TYR A 144 5.51 8.89 -17.34
C TYR A 144 4.64 7.94 -16.50
N ASP A 145 3.33 7.95 -16.70
CA ASP A 145 2.40 7.07 -16.00
C ASP A 145 2.67 5.59 -16.30
N GLU A 146 3.01 5.25 -17.55
CA GLU A 146 3.43 3.90 -17.94
C GLU A 146 4.73 3.49 -17.20
N MET A 147 5.72 4.37 -17.14
CA MET A 147 6.99 4.11 -16.45
C MET A 147 6.79 3.91 -14.94
N VAL A 148 5.95 4.72 -14.29
CA VAL A 148 5.63 4.57 -12.85
C VAL A 148 4.96 3.23 -12.58
N ILE A 149 4.07 2.78 -13.46
CA ILE A 149 3.44 1.47 -13.34
C ILE A 149 4.47 0.35 -13.51
N VAL A 150 5.35 0.44 -14.52
CA VAL A 150 6.38 -0.58 -14.76
C VAL A 150 7.39 -0.67 -13.62
N ASP A 151 7.82 0.47 -13.06
CA ASP A 151 8.73 0.54 -11.90
C ASP A 151 8.11 -0.11 -10.65
N SER A 152 6.79 0.02 -10.47
CA SER A 152 6.07 -0.64 -9.38
C SER A 152 5.98 -2.17 -9.51
N MET A 153 6.35 -2.74 -10.67
CA MET A 153 6.35 -4.20 -10.91
C MET A 153 7.73 -4.85 -10.71
N THR A 154 8.82 -4.08 -10.58
CA THR A 154 10.21 -4.56 -10.42
C THR A 154 10.69 -4.47 -8.97
#